data_AF-A0A0M3JVY3-F1
#
_entry.id   AF-A0A0M3JVY3-F1
#
_cell.length_a   1.000
_cell.length_b   1.000
_cell.length_c   1.000
_cell.angle_alpha   90.00
_cell.angle_beta   90.00
_cell.angle_gamma   90.00
#
_symmetry.space_group_name_H-M   'P 1'
#
loop_
_entity.id
_entity.type
_entity.pdbx_description
1 polymer ?
#
loop_
_entity_poly.entity_id
_entity_poly.type
_entity_poly.pdbx_seq_one_letter_code
_entity_poly.pdbx_strand_id
1 'polypeptide(L)'
;MMRRTIIRYLCLAQVLVLRDISIPVRRRFPTYESIVTAGLMLESEKYRLRSYKHFEIDADYGRKWAPINWAFALVMKARKAGQIAEIRKFRNCLQVLCNYDWVPVPLAYPQVHVTVPVITMLQYVFCMGWMKVATSLMNPFGADENDFEANYLIDKNIATCLFMVDEAHNDLPELKRDQFWSCDKIQTFYAKDAMNEQVNPLIGSAARARFVKWTTPSPNADDDDGDNRAQQDQNQLIQSAPASLADSPVLGDGRMV
;
A
#
# COMPACT_ATOMS: atom_id res chain seq x y z
N MET A 1 17.82 -13.60 -20.26
CA MET A 1 18.32 -14.72 -19.42
C MET A 1 18.61 -14.32 -17.98
N MET A 2 19.67 -13.56 -17.68
CA MET A 2 20.07 -13.29 -16.28
C MET A 2 18.98 -12.58 -15.45
N ARG A 3 18.23 -11.63 -16.04
CA ARG A 3 17.11 -10.94 -15.36
C ARG A 3 15.98 -11.90 -14.97
N ARG A 4 15.54 -12.77 -15.89
CA ARG A 4 14.54 -13.82 -15.62
C ARG A 4 14.97 -14.73 -14.47
N THR A 5 16.23 -15.15 -14.45
CA THR A 5 16.76 -16.02 -13.40
C THR A 5 16.74 -15.33 -12.04
N ILE A 6 17.14 -14.05 -11.97
CA ILE A 6 17.10 -13.27 -10.72
C ILE A 6 15.66 -13.18 -10.19
N ILE A 7 14.70 -12.79 -11.04
CA ILE A 7 13.28 -12.71 -10.63
C ILE A 7 12.74 -14.06 -10.20
N ARG A 8 13.04 -15.13 -10.96
CA ARG A 8 12.60 -16.48 -10.62
C ARG A 8 13.13 -16.91 -9.26
N TYR A 9 14.38 -16.58 -8.90
CA TYR A 9 14.93 -16.86 -7.57
C TYR A 9 14.24 -16.08 -6.46
N LEU A 10 13.85 -14.82 -6.69
CA LEU A 10 13.07 -14.04 -5.72
C LEU A 10 11.66 -14.63 -5.53
N CYS A 11 10.98 -14.99 -6.62
CA CYS A 11 9.67 -15.64 -6.56
C CYS A 11 9.77 -17.02 -5.91
N LEU A 12 10.83 -17.77 -6.18
CA LEU A 12 11.08 -19.07 -5.57
C LEU A 12 11.27 -18.96 -4.05
N ALA A 13 12.03 -17.96 -3.59
CA ALA A 13 12.15 -17.71 -2.15
C ALA A 13 10.82 -17.33 -1.51
N GLN A 14 10.00 -16.50 -2.18
CA GLN A 14 8.64 -16.18 -1.73
C GLN A 14 7.80 -17.45 -1.57
N VAL A 15 7.80 -18.34 -2.56
CA VAL A 15 7.05 -19.59 -2.52
C VAL A 15 7.53 -20.51 -1.42
N LEU A 16 8.85 -20.65 -1.23
CA LEU A 16 9.40 -21.47 -0.14
C LEU A 16 9.01 -20.93 1.25
N VAL A 17 9.03 -19.62 1.44
CA VAL A 17 8.60 -18.97 2.69
C VAL A 17 7.09 -19.14 2.90
N LEU A 18 6.27 -18.81 1.89
CA LEU A 18 4.81 -18.92 2.00
C LEU A 18 4.32 -20.36 2.15
N ARG A 19 5.06 -21.36 1.65
CA ARG A 19 4.75 -22.78 1.89
C ARG A 19 4.88 -23.16 3.37
N ASP A 20 5.79 -22.52 4.10
CA ASP A 20 5.96 -22.78 5.53
C ASP A 20 4.85 -22.12 6.36
N ILE A 21 4.30 -20.98 5.91
CA ILE A 21 3.35 -20.18 6.69
C ILE A 21 1.88 -20.45 6.28
N SER A 22 1.61 -20.57 4.98
CA SER A 22 0.26 -20.68 4.43
C SER A 22 -0.11 -22.13 4.09
N ILE A 23 -1.19 -22.61 4.69
CA ILE A 23 -1.68 -23.97 4.47
C ILE A 23 -2.15 -24.19 3.02
N PRO A 24 -2.91 -23.27 2.38
CA PRO A 24 -3.25 -23.38 0.95
C PRO A 24 -2.03 -23.49 0.04
N VAL A 25 -0.97 -22.71 0.30
CA VAL A 25 0.26 -22.76 -0.50
C VAL A 25 0.99 -24.07 -0.28
N ARG A 26 1.01 -24.59 0.96
CA ARG A 26 1.56 -25.92 1.28
C ARG A 26 0.82 -27.05 0.58
N ARG A 27 -0.51 -26.97 0.47
CA ARG A 27 -1.32 -27.94 -0.26
C ARG A 27 -1.02 -27.89 -1.77
N ARG A 28 -0.79 -26.69 -2.32
CA ARG A 28 -0.43 -26.50 -3.73
C ARG A 28 0.98 -27.00 -4.05
N PHE A 29 1.94 -26.78 -3.15
CA PHE A 29 3.35 -27.15 -3.34
C PHE A 29 3.86 -28.05 -2.19
N PRO A 30 3.37 -29.29 -2.05
CA PRO A 30 3.69 -30.14 -0.91
C PRO A 30 5.17 -30.58 -0.89
N THR A 31 5.79 -30.74 -2.06
CA THR A 31 7.16 -31.25 -2.19
C THR A 31 8.00 -30.38 -3.11
N TYR A 32 9.33 -30.46 -2.98
CA TYR A 32 10.23 -29.79 -3.93
C TYR A 32 10.03 -30.27 -5.38
N GLU A 33 9.56 -31.51 -5.58
CA GLU A 33 9.21 -32.04 -6.91
C GLU A 33 8.06 -31.23 -7.52
N SER A 34 7.00 -30.96 -6.75
CA SER A 34 5.87 -30.16 -7.24
C SER A 34 6.27 -28.74 -7.67
N ILE A 35 7.28 -28.15 -7.01
CA ILE A 35 7.83 -26.83 -7.35
C ILE A 35 8.63 -26.89 -8.66
N VAL A 36 9.35 -27.99 -8.89
CA VAL A 36 10.06 -28.22 -10.17
C VAL A 36 9.07 -28.45 -11.30
N THR A 37 8.04 -29.28 -11.09
CA THR A 37 6.97 -29.51 -12.08
C THR A 37 6.24 -28.21 -12.44
N ALA A 38 6.06 -27.30 -11.47
CA ALA A 38 5.48 -25.99 -11.71
C ALA A 38 6.41 -25.01 -12.46
N GLY A 39 7.66 -25.38 -12.75
CA GLY A 39 8.63 -24.55 -13.48
C GLY A 39 9.28 -23.43 -12.66
N LEU A 40 9.05 -23.39 -11.33
CA LEU A 40 9.64 -22.38 -10.44
C LEU A 40 11.11 -22.67 -10.12
N MET A 41 11.48 -23.94 -10.07
CA MET A 41 12.82 -24.43 -9.77
C MET A 41 13.28 -25.39 -10.87
N LEU A 42 14.55 -25.32 -11.27
CA LEU A 42 15.15 -26.33 -12.16
C LEU A 42 15.60 -27.56 -11.38
N GLU A 43 15.65 -28.71 -12.04
CA GLU A 43 16.09 -29.98 -11.43
C GLU A 43 17.53 -29.89 -10.87
N SER A 44 18.42 -29.22 -11.60
CA SER A 44 19.80 -28.96 -11.17
C SER A 44 19.88 -28.07 -9.92
N GLU A 45 18.94 -27.15 -9.77
CA GLU A 45 18.85 -26.24 -8.62
C GLU A 45 18.30 -26.97 -7.40
N LYS A 46 17.33 -27.87 -7.59
CA LYS A 46 16.84 -28.78 -6.55
C LYS A 46 17.98 -29.63 -5.99
N TYR A 47 18.81 -30.22 -6.87
CA TYR A 47 19.98 -31.00 -6.44
C TYR A 47 20.96 -30.15 -5.62
N ARG A 48 21.28 -28.93 -6.09
CA ARG A 48 22.15 -27.99 -5.36
C ARG A 48 21.55 -27.57 -4.01
N LEU A 49 20.25 -27.37 -3.93
CA LEU A 49 19.58 -27.04 -2.67
C LEU A 49 19.68 -28.19 -1.66
N ARG A 50 19.50 -29.44 -2.13
CA ARG A 50 19.63 -30.65 -1.31
C ARG A 50 21.07 -30.96 -0.90
N SER A 51 22.07 -30.48 -1.65
CA SER A 51 23.48 -30.72 -1.34
C SER A 51 23.99 -29.90 -0.14
N TYR A 52 23.23 -28.91 0.33
CA TYR A 52 23.60 -28.10 1.49
C TYR A 52 23.42 -28.90 2.79
N LYS A 53 24.53 -29.42 3.32
CA LYS A 53 24.56 -30.28 4.53
C LYS A 53 24.70 -29.53 5.87
N HIS A 54 24.91 -28.22 5.86
CA HIS A 54 25.43 -27.46 7.03
C HIS A 54 24.41 -26.96 8.07
N PHE A 55 23.21 -27.52 8.18
CA PHE A 55 22.25 -27.12 9.22
C PHE A 55 21.79 -28.34 10.02
N GLU A 56 22.61 -28.73 11.00
CA GLU A 56 22.32 -29.84 11.93
C GLU A 56 21.35 -29.45 13.07
N ILE A 57 20.99 -28.16 13.18
CA ILE A 57 20.11 -27.68 14.28
C ILE A 57 18.69 -27.38 13.79
N ASP A 58 18.51 -27.03 12.50
CA ASP A 58 17.17 -26.84 11.93
C ASP A 58 17.26 -26.84 10.39
N ALA A 59 17.18 -28.04 9.81
CA ALA A 59 17.65 -28.29 8.46
C ALA A 59 16.89 -27.51 7.38
N ASP A 60 15.69 -26.97 7.66
CA ASP A 60 14.85 -26.27 6.67
C ASP A 60 14.99 -24.73 6.68
N TYR A 61 15.46 -24.12 7.78
CA TYR A 61 15.46 -22.66 7.90
C TYR A 61 16.40 -21.98 6.90
N GLY A 62 17.60 -22.54 6.67
CA GLY A 62 18.56 -21.99 5.72
C GLY A 62 18.17 -22.17 4.25
N ARG A 63 17.38 -23.19 3.92
CA ARG A 63 17.09 -23.57 2.52
C ARG A 63 16.21 -22.56 1.82
N LYS A 64 15.20 -22.01 2.50
CA LYS A 64 14.31 -20.98 1.92
C LYS A 64 15.00 -19.67 1.57
N TRP A 65 16.14 -19.37 2.22
CA TRP A 65 16.95 -18.19 1.93
C TRP A 65 18.00 -18.40 0.83
N ALA A 66 18.29 -19.65 0.46
CA ALA A 66 19.29 -19.96 -0.55
C ALA A 66 19.01 -19.31 -1.93
N PRO A 67 17.76 -19.27 -2.45
CA PRO A 67 17.48 -18.58 -3.71
C PRO A 67 17.73 -17.07 -3.65
N ILE A 68 17.46 -16.41 -2.52
CA ILE A 68 17.80 -14.98 -2.34
C ILE A 68 19.31 -14.78 -2.39
N ASN A 69 20.10 -15.67 -1.79
CA ASN A 69 21.55 -15.61 -1.87
C ASN A 69 22.05 -15.84 -3.31
N TRP A 70 21.45 -16.76 -4.07
CA TRP A 70 21.77 -16.96 -5.48
C TRP A 70 21.42 -15.72 -6.33
N ALA A 71 20.27 -15.09 -6.07
CA ALA A 71 19.89 -13.83 -6.72
C ALA A 71 20.90 -12.72 -6.40
N PHE A 72 21.33 -12.59 -5.15
CA PHE A 72 22.36 -11.65 -4.73
C PHE A 72 23.68 -11.90 -5.46
N ALA A 73 24.14 -13.15 -5.54
CA ALA A 73 25.36 -13.51 -6.28
C ALA A 73 25.28 -13.15 -7.78
N LEU A 74 24.12 -13.33 -8.41
CA LEU A 74 23.90 -12.93 -9.80
C LEU A 74 23.92 -11.40 -9.98
N VAL A 75 23.33 -10.63 -9.06
CA VAL A 75 23.37 -9.16 -9.10
C VAL A 75 24.79 -8.63 -8.88
N MET A 76 25.56 -9.23 -7.97
CA MET A 76 26.97 -8.92 -7.77
C MET A 76 27.79 -9.19 -9.03
N LYS A 77 27.54 -10.33 -9.71
CA LYS A 77 28.17 -10.64 -11.00
C LYS A 77 27.81 -9.62 -12.08
N ALA A 78 26.57 -9.10 -12.05
CA ALA A 78 26.12 -8.04 -12.95
C ALA A 78 26.66 -6.64 -12.58
N ARG A 79 27.41 -6.49 -11.48
CA ARG A 79 28.00 -5.23 -10.96
C ARG A 79 26.98 -4.10 -10.74
N LYS A 80 25.71 -4.43 -10.45
CA LYS A 80 24.64 -3.45 -10.22
C LYS A 80 24.40 -3.21 -8.74
N ALA A 81 25.31 -2.50 -8.08
CA ALA A 81 25.31 -2.28 -6.63
C ALA A 81 24.01 -1.65 -6.08
N GLY A 82 23.35 -0.76 -6.84
CA GLY A 82 22.08 -0.14 -6.43
C GLY A 82 20.89 -1.11 -6.30
N GLN A 83 20.89 -2.23 -7.04
CA GLN A 83 19.80 -3.21 -7.02
C GLN A 83 19.84 -4.12 -5.78
N ILE A 84 20.93 -4.08 -5.02
CA ILE A 84 21.14 -4.88 -3.82
C ILE A 84 20.23 -4.41 -2.67
N ALA A 85 19.98 -3.10 -2.58
CA ALA A 85 19.13 -2.53 -1.53
C ALA A 85 17.70 -3.05 -1.62
N GLU A 86 17.16 -3.18 -2.83
CA GLU A 86 15.79 -3.66 -3.05
C GLU A 86 15.62 -5.16 -2.71
N ILE A 87 16.61 -6.00 -3.05
CA ILE A 87 16.60 -7.42 -2.65
C ILE A 87 16.67 -7.54 -1.12
N ARG A 88 17.42 -6.66 -0.45
CA ARG A 88 17.48 -6.63 1.02
C ARG A 88 16.14 -6.22 1.64
N LYS A 89 15.47 -5.21 1.10
CA LYS A 89 14.11 -4.83 1.54
C LYS A 89 13.13 -5.99 1.38
N PHE A 90 13.15 -6.65 0.21
CA PHE A 90 12.32 -7.82 -0.05
C PHE A 90 12.58 -8.96 0.95
N ARG A 91 13.85 -9.28 1.22
CA ARG A 91 14.23 -10.25 2.25
C ARG A 91 13.69 -9.86 3.62
N ASN A 92 13.81 -8.59 4.01
CA ASN A 92 13.32 -8.12 5.31
C ASN A 92 11.80 -8.27 5.43
N CYS A 93 11.03 -7.99 4.37
CA CYS A 93 9.58 -8.23 4.38
C CYS A 93 9.25 -9.71 4.58
N LEU A 94 9.94 -10.63 3.90
CA LEU A 94 9.76 -12.07 4.10
C LEU A 94 10.19 -12.53 5.50
N GLN A 95 11.23 -11.90 6.08
CA GLN A 95 11.70 -12.23 7.43
C GLN A 95 10.67 -11.81 8.49
N VAL A 96 10.10 -10.61 8.35
CA VAL A 96 9.03 -10.14 9.23
C VAL A 96 7.86 -11.12 9.21
N LEU A 97 7.50 -11.64 8.04
CA LEU A 97 6.46 -12.64 7.90
C LEU A 97 6.76 -13.94 8.66
N CYS A 98 8.00 -14.43 8.58
CA CYS A 98 8.44 -15.60 9.35
C CYS A 98 8.42 -15.34 10.87
N ASN A 99 8.69 -14.10 11.30
CA ASN A 99 8.67 -13.75 12.72
C ASN A 99 7.25 -13.74 13.29
N TYR A 100 6.24 -13.34 12.50
CA TYR A 100 4.83 -13.40 12.91
C TYR A 100 4.30 -14.83 13.04
N ASP A 101 4.80 -15.76 12.22
CA ASP A 101 4.45 -17.19 12.30
C ASP A 101 5.11 -17.89 13.50
N TRP A 102 6.36 -17.52 13.82
CA TRP A 102 7.13 -18.20 14.87
C TRP A 102 6.68 -17.87 16.31
N VAL A 103 6.05 -16.72 16.55
CA VAL A 103 5.65 -16.32 17.91
C VAL A 103 4.14 -16.54 18.09
N PRO A 104 3.68 -17.72 18.56
CA PRO A 104 2.27 -17.91 18.87
C PRO A 104 1.87 -17.07 20.08
N VAL A 105 0.64 -16.56 20.08
CA VAL A 105 0.06 -15.89 21.24
C VAL A 105 0.06 -16.88 22.42
N PRO A 106 0.54 -16.49 23.62
CA PRO A 106 0.57 -17.37 24.78
C PRO A 106 -0.82 -17.98 25.07
N LEU A 107 -0.87 -19.30 25.23
CA LEU A 107 -2.08 -20.14 25.39
C LEU A 107 -2.88 -19.93 26.70
N ALA A 108 -2.82 -18.75 27.31
CA ALA A 108 -3.49 -18.47 28.57
C ALA A 108 -4.87 -17.79 28.37
N TYR A 109 -5.93 -18.57 28.63
CA TYR A 109 -7.35 -18.21 28.93
C TYR A 109 -8.35 -17.89 27.78
N PRO A 110 -9.69 -18.01 28.00
CA PRO A 110 -10.45 -18.61 29.13
C PRO A 110 -11.51 -19.67 28.73
N GLN A 111 -11.79 -20.62 29.63
CA GLN A 111 -13.00 -21.47 29.62
C GLN A 111 -14.07 -20.85 30.52
N VAL A 112 -15.29 -20.63 29.99
CA VAL A 112 -16.45 -20.16 30.77
C VAL A 112 -17.71 -20.90 30.31
N HIS A 113 -18.42 -21.51 31.26
CA HIS A 113 -19.76 -22.08 31.06
C HIS A 113 -20.83 -21.14 31.65
N VAL A 114 -21.95 -20.93 30.95
CA VAL A 114 -23.09 -20.13 31.43
C VAL A 114 -24.44 -20.79 31.05
N THR A 115 -25.35 -20.90 32.02
CA THR A 115 -26.71 -21.45 31.89
C THR A 115 -27.73 -20.32 31.65
N VAL A 116 -28.02 -20.09 30.37
CA VAL A 116 -29.00 -19.24 29.67
C VAL A 116 -29.84 -18.17 30.43
N PRO A 117 -29.42 -16.89 30.29
CA PRO A 117 -30.28 -15.69 30.26
C PRO A 117 -30.25 -14.90 28.92
N VAL A 118 -31.32 -14.16 28.55
CA VAL A 118 -31.46 -13.48 27.23
C VAL A 118 -30.59 -12.22 27.06
N ILE A 119 -30.48 -11.35 28.07
CA ILE A 119 -29.58 -10.17 28.00
C ILE A 119 -28.12 -10.60 27.94
N THR A 120 -27.76 -11.66 28.65
CA THR A 120 -26.43 -12.27 28.57
C THR A 120 -26.20 -13.01 27.25
N MET A 121 -27.23 -13.43 26.51
CA MET A 121 -27.07 -13.95 25.14
C MET A 121 -26.65 -12.84 24.17
N LEU A 122 -27.21 -11.63 24.29
CA LEU A 122 -26.74 -10.47 23.52
C LEU A 122 -25.31 -10.10 23.89
N GLN A 123 -24.99 -10.03 25.19
CA GLN A 123 -23.62 -9.79 25.66
C GLN A 123 -22.66 -10.88 25.18
N TYR A 124 -23.09 -12.14 25.17
CA TYR A 124 -22.33 -13.27 24.64
C TYR A 124 -22.06 -13.12 23.15
N VAL A 125 -23.04 -12.73 22.33
CA VAL A 125 -22.82 -12.49 20.88
C VAL A 125 -21.82 -11.35 20.65
N PHE A 126 -21.88 -10.27 21.43
CA PHE A 126 -20.88 -9.20 21.32
C PHE A 126 -19.47 -9.67 21.72
N CYS A 127 -19.33 -10.32 22.87
CA CYS A 127 -18.03 -10.79 23.36
C CYS A 127 -17.44 -11.91 22.49
N MET A 128 -18.25 -12.90 22.11
CA MET A 128 -17.83 -13.99 21.23
C MET A 128 -17.65 -13.53 19.80
N GLY A 129 -18.46 -12.58 19.32
CA GLY A 129 -18.29 -11.97 18.01
C GLY A 129 -16.94 -11.26 17.89
N TRP A 130 -16.60 -10.41 18.86
CA TRP A 130 -15.26 -9.78 18.90
C TRP A 130 -14.13 -10.79 19.08
N MET A 131 -14.32 -11.82 19.91
CA MET A 131 -13.33 -12.90 20.04
C MET A 131 -13.17 -13.68 18.72
N LYS A 132 -14.25 -13.92 18.00
CA LYS A 132 -14.23 -14.61 16.69
C LYS A 132 -13.52 -13.79 15.63
N VAL A 133 -13.69 -12.46 15.62
CA VAL A 133 -12.90 -11.56 14.76
C VAL A 133 -11.42 -11.64 15.09
N ALA A 134 -11.05 -11.62 16.38
CA ALA A 134 -9.65 -11.79 16.79
C ALA A 134 -9.10 -13.17 16.39
N THR A 135 -9.92 -14.21 16.50
CA THR A 135 -9.56 -15.59 16.11
C THR A 135 -9.33 -15.70 14.60
N SER A 136 -10.24 -15.15 13.78
CA SER A 136 -10.10 -15.19 12.32
C SER A 136 -8.90 -14.37 11.83
N LEU A 137 -8.51 -13.32 12.55
CA LEU A 137 -7.34 -12.51 12.20
C LEU A 137 -6.03 -13.04 12.80
N MET A 138 -6.07 -14.09 13.63
CA MET A 138 -4.90 -14.61 14.32
C MET A 138 -3.93 -15.30 13.35
N ASN A 139 -4.46 -16.02 12.35
CA ASN A 139 -3.67 -16.60 11.27
C ASN A 139 -4.31 -16.25 9.91
N PRO A 140 -3.96 -15.09 9.33
CA PRO A 140 -4.54 -14.64 8.07
C PRO A 140 -3.99 -15.39 6.84
N PHE A 141 -3.18 -16.45 7.03
CA PHE A 141 -2.64 -17.31 5.97
C PHE A 141 -3.27 -18.71 5.98
N GLY A 142 -4.38 -18.87 6.70
CA GLY A 142 -5.18 -20.09 6.74
C GLY A 142 -5.94 -20.34 5.44
N ALA A 143 -7.10 -20.98 5.57
CA ALA A 143 -7.98 -21.31 4.46
C ALA A 143 -9.40 -20.78 4.70
N ASP A 144 -9.57 -19.82 5.60
CA ASP A 144 -10.82 -19.17 5.90
C ASP A 144 -11.17 -18.15 4.79
N GLU A 145 -12.46 -17.81 4.65
CA GLU A 145 -12.95 -16.93 3.57
C GLU A 145 -12.34 -15.52 3.58
N ASN A 146 -11.87 -15.07 4.75
CA ASN A 146 -11.28 -13.74 4.94
C ASN A 146 -9.74 -13.75 4.94
N ASP A 147 -9.13 -14.91 4.72
CA ASP A 147 -7.67 -15.04 4.71
C ASP A 147 -7.07 -14.48 3.41
N PHE A 148 -5.76 -14.21 3.45
CA PHE A 148 -5.05 -13.73 2.28
C PHE A 148 -5.00 -14.79 1.18
N GLU A 149 -5.36 -14.38 -0.03
CA GLU A 149 -5.25 -15.17 -1.26
C GLU A 149 -3.79 -15.30 -1.73
N ALA A 150 -2.97 -16.01 -0.95
CA ALA A 150 -1.54 -16.15 -1.18
C ALA A 150 -1.21 -16.86 -2.50
N ASN A 151 -2.05 -17.82 -2.92
CA ASN A 151 -1.91 -18.51 -4.21
C ASN A 151 -2.06 -17.54 -5.38
N TYR A 152 -3.11 -16.70 -5.35
CA TYR A 152 -3.32 -15.67 -6.36
C TYR A 152 -2.16 -14.67 -6.40
N LEU A 153 -1.66 -14.26 -5.23
CA LEU A 153 -0.53 -13.34 -5.14
C LEU A 153 0.75 -13.91 -5.77
N ILE A 154 1.03 -15.20 -5.53
CA ILE A 154 2.16 -15.91 -6.15
C ILE A 154 2.05 -15.88 -7.67
N ASP A 155 0.88 -16.26 -8.22
CA ASP A 155 0.66 -16.32 -9.66
C ASP A 155 0.77 -14.94 -10.31
N LYS A 156 0.12 -13.93 -9.70
CA LYS A 156 0.19 -12.54 -10.15
C LYS A 156 1.61 -12.03 -10.16
N ASN A 157 2.38 -12.28 -9.11
CA ASN A 157 3.75 -11.78 -8.97
C ASN A 157 4.69 -12.43 -9.99
N ILE A 158 4.58 -13.74 -10.21
CA ILE A 158 5.43 -14.44 -11.20
C ILE A 158 5.11 -13.91 -12.60
N ALA A 159 3.84 -13.83 -12.98
CA ALA A 159 3.42 -13.36 -14.29
C ALA A 159 3.88 -11.91 -14.54
N THR A 160 3.58 -11.01 -13.61
CA THR A 160 3.91 -9.58 -13.72
C THR A 160 5.42 -9.36 -13.77
N CYS A 161 6.17 -9.99 -12.85
CA CYS A 161 7.61 -9.78 -12.78
C CYS A 161 8.34 -10.35 -14.00
N LEU A 162 7.89 -11.49 -14.54
CA LEU A 162 8.45 -12.04 -15.79
C LEU A 162 8.13 -11.15 -16.99
N PHE A 163 6.88 -10.69 -17.12
CA PHE A 163 6.49 -9.74 -18.16
C PHE A 163 7.36 -8.46 -18.13
N MET A 164 7.55 -7.88 -16.94
CA MET A 164 8.34 -6.67 -16.77
C MET A 164 9.82 -6.81 -17.18
N VAL A 165 10.44 -7.95 -16.92
CA VAL A 165 11.88 -8.13 -17.20
C VAL A 165 12.20 -8.62 -18.61
N ASP A 166 11.17 -9.07 -19.32
CA ASP A 166 11.28 -9.60 -20.67
C ASP A 166 10.64 -8.68 -21.70
N GLU A 167 9.32 -8.59 -21.73
CA GLU A 167 8.58 -7.87 -22.76
C GLU A 167 8.68 -6.36 -22.57
N ALA A 168 8.44 -5.86 -21.36
CA ALA A 168 8.51 -4.42 -21.07
C ALA A 168 9.95 -3.90 -20.88
N HIS A 169 10.98 -4.73 -21.10
CA HIS A 169 12.34 -4.33 -20.80
C HIS A 169 12.92 -3.38 -21.86
N ASN A 170 13.13 -2.12 -21.47
CA ASN A 170 13.57 -1.05 -22.38
C ASN A 170 12.62 -0.85 -23.58
N ASP A 171 11.36 -1.28 -23.44
CA ASP A 171 10.31 -0.99 -24.41
C ASP A 171 9.58 0.28 -23.97
N LEU A 172 9.98 1.41 -24.55
CA LEU A 172 9.39 2.71 -24.25
C LEU A 172 8.56 3.16 -25.45
N PRO A 173 7.35 3.70 -25.24
CA PRO A 173 6.59 4.31 -26.32
C PRO A 173 7.32 5.54 -26.87
N GLU A 174 7.03 5.88 -28.12
CA GLU A 174 7.60 7.07 -28.77
C GLU A 174 7.27 8.34 -27.98
N LEU A 175 8.30 9.14 -27.69
CA LEU A 175 8.15 10.37 -26.93
C LEU A 175 7.47 11.43 -27.80
N LYS A 176 6.22 11.76 -27.47
CA LYS A 176 5.43 12.79 -28.15
C LYS A 176 5.04 13.89 -27.18
N ARG A 177 4.90 15.10 -27.70
CA ARG A 177 4.31 16.21 -26.94
C ARG A 177 2.89 15.82 -26.59
N ASP A 178 2.55 15.93 -25.31
CA ASP A 178 1.21 15.67 -24.84
C ASP A 178 0.27 16.84 -25.22
N GLN A 179 -1.04 16.61 -25.06
CA GLN A 179 -2.08 17.58 -25.41
C GLN A 179 -2.03 18.89 -24.60
N PHE A 180 -1.29 18.92 -23.49
CA PHE A 180 -1.13 20.12 -22.64
C PHE A 180 0.20 20.84 -22.87
N TRP A 181 1.06 20.35 -23.77
CA TRP A 181 2.41 20.86 -23.96
C TRP A 181 2.49 22.38 -24.24
N SER A 182 1.46 22.96 -24.86
CA SER A 182 1.41 24.38 -25.22
C SER A 182 0.37 25.19 -24.41
N CYS A 183 -0.27 24.59 -23.40
CA CYS A 183 -1.37 25.22 -22.68
C CYS A 183 -0.91 25.71 -21.29
N ASP A 184 -1.05 27.02 -21.02
CA ASP A 184 -0.71 27.62 -19.72
C ASP A 184 -1.67 27.23 -18.59
N LYS A 185 -2.88 26.71 -18.92
CA LYS A 185 -3.91 26.34 -17.95
C LYS A 185 -4.50 24.97 -18.28
N ILE A 186 -4.17 23.97 -17.47
CA ILE A 186 -4.72 22.61 -17.57
C ILE A 186 -6.10 22.60 -16.89
N GLN A 187 -7.15 22.33 -17.66
CA GLN A 187 -8.50 22.12 -17.13
C GLN A 187 -8.65 20.72 -16.55
N THR A 188 -9.53 20.57 -15.57
CA THR A 188 -9.76 19.31 -14.85
C THR A 188 -10.51 18.27 -15.69
N PHE A 189 -10.08 17.01 -15.60
CA PHE A 189 -10.54 15.89 -16.44
C PHE A 189 -11.83 15.21 -15.95
N TYR A 190 -12.88 15.98 -15.67
CA TYR A 190 -14.14 15.39 -15.22
C TYR A 190 -14.98 14.88 -16.40
N ALA A 191 -15.44 13.63 -16.28
CA ALA A 191 -16.51 13.13 -17.13
C ALA A 191 -17.78 13.97 -16.90
N LYS A 192 -18.66 14.08 -17.92
CA LYS A 192 -19.85 14.93 -17.88
C LYS A 192 -20.72 14.70 -16.62
N ASP A 193 -20.81 13.46 -16.17
CA ASP A 193 -21.59 13.07 -14.99
C ASP A 193 -20.95 13.51 -13.65
N ALA A 194 -19.63 13.66 -13.64
CA ALA A 194 -18.86 14.10 -12.47
C ALA A 194 -18.62 15.62 -12.42
N MET A 195 -19.03 16.38 -13.46
CA MET A 195 -18.83 17.84 -13.50
C MET A 195 -19.68 18.59 -12.48
N ASN A 196 -20.80 18.01 -12.04
CA ASN A 196 -21.69 18.60 -11.03
C ASN A 196 -21.25 18.28 -9.59
N GLU A 197 -20.20 17.47 -9.40
CA GLU A 197 -19.66 17.25 -8.06
C GLU A 197 -18.93 18.50 -7.56
N GLN A 198 -19.21 18.88 -6.32
CA GLN A 198 -18.59 20.04 -5.71
C GLN A 198 -17.11 19.76 -5.42
N VAL A 199 -16.23 20.40 -6.18
CA VAL A 199 -14.78 20.33 -5.97
C VAL A 199 -14.38 21.32 -4.87
N ASN A 200 -13.97 20.79 -3.71
CA ASN A 200 -13.48 21.58 -2.58
C ASN A 200 -11.96 21.44 -2.46
N PRO A 201 -11.17 22.21 -3.22
CA PRO A 201 -9.72 22.15 -3.12
C PRO A 201 -9.28 22.57 -1.71
N LEU A 202 -8.26 21.90 -1.18
CA LEU A 202 -7.64 22.25 0.10
C LEU A 202 -7.02 23.65 -0.01
N ILE A 203 -7.76 24.65 0.45
CA ILE A 203 -7.26 26.01 0.63
C ILE A 203 -6.83 26.12 2.09
N GLY A 204 -5.55 26.36 2.34
CA GLY A 204 -5.01 26.45 3.70
C GLY A 204 -5.81 27.43 4.56
N SER A 205 -5.96 27.13 5.85
CA SER A 205 -6.75 27.92 6.80
C SER A 205 -6.33 29.39 6.89
N ALA A 206 -5.05 29.69 6.64
CA ALA A 206 -4.50 31.04 6.62
C ALA A 206 -4.45 31.70 5.22
N ALA A 207 -4.90 31.03 4.16
CA ALA A 207 -4.74 31.52 2.78
C ALA A 207 -5.50 32.83 2.49
N ARG A 208 -6.47 33.20 3.34
CA ARG A 208 -7.24 34.45 3.26
C ARG A 208 -6.91 35.43 4.38
N ALA A 209 -5.87 35.18 5.18
CA ALA A 209 -5.44 36.10 6.22
C ALA A 209 -4.98 37.42 5.59
N ARG A 210 -5.70 38.50 5.86
CA ARG A 210 -5.29 39.85 5.45
C ARG A 210 -4.43 40.46 6.54
N PHE A 211 -3.25 40.93 6.17
CA PHE A 211 -2.41 41.71 7.09
C PHE A 211 -3.06 43.09 7.28
N VAL A 212 -3.57 43.34 8.48
CA VAL A 212 -3.94 44.70 8.89
C VAL A 212 -2.65 45.47 9.08
N LYS A 213 -2.38 46.46 8.21
CA LYS A 213 -1.31 47.43 8.46
C LYS A 213 -1.75 48.28 9.64
N TRP A 214 -1.16 48.03 10.81
CA TRP A 214 -1.23 48.98 11.92
C TRP A 214 -0.47 50.24 11.50
N THR A 215 -1.19 51.31 11.15
CA THR A 215 -0.62 52.65 11.17
C THR A 215 -0.37 53.00 12.63
N THR A 216 0.90 53.19 13.00
CA THR A 216 1.27 53.70 14.32
C THR A 216 0.53 55.00 14.58
N PRO A 217 -0.17 55.15 15.72
CA PRO A 217 -0.80 56.41 16.07
C PRO A 217 0.27 57.50 16.09
N SER A 218 0.03 58.60 15.36
CA SER A 218 0.83 59.81 15.50
C SER A 218 0.73 60.30 16.95
N PRO A 219 1.79 60.84 17.57
CA PRO A 219 1.82 61.07 19.03
C PRO A 219 0.83 62.12 19.58
N ASN A 220 -0.01 62.72 18.73
CA ASN A 220 -0.85 63.87 19.07
C ASN A 220 -2.30 63.66 18.60
N ALA A 221 -3.01 62.69 19.17
CA ALA A 221 -4.46 62.62 19.06
C ALA A 221 -5.03 62.37 20.46
N ASP A 222 -5.75 63.38 20.95
CA ASP A 222 -6.40 63.40 22.25
C ASP A 222 -7.35 62.21 22.43
N ASP A 223 -7.31 61.64 23.63
CA ASP A 223 -8.14 60.54 24.09
C ASP A 223 -9.64 60.93 24.07
N ASP A 224 -10.45 60.45 23.11
CA ASP A 224 -11.90 60.22 23.36
C ASP A 224 -12.71 59.36 22.37
N ASP A 225 -12.18 58.86 21.23
CA ASP A 225 -13.04 58.23 20.20
C ASP A 225 -12.65 56.78 19.81
N GLY A 226 -12.20 55.99 20.78
CA GLY A 226 -11.66 54.63 20.54
C GLY A 226 -12.70 53.53 20.26
N ASP A 227 -13.93 53.66 20.75
CA ASP A 227 -14.87 52.52 20.81
C ASP A 227 -15.81 52.42 19.58
N ASN A 228 -16.15 53.56 18.97
CA ASN A 228 -17.09 53.60 17.83
C ASN A 228 -16.45 53.17 16.50
N ARG A 229 -15.13 53.33 16.34
CA ARG A 229 -14.42 52.99 15.08
C ARG A 229 -14.21 51.50 14.91
N ALA A 230 -13.87 50.79 16.00
CA ALA A 230 -13.68 49.34 15.98
C ALA A 230 -14.98 48.60 15.62
N GLN A 231 -16.13 49.09 16.09
CA GLN A 231 -17.45 48.53 15.76
C GLN A 231 -17.90 48.84 14.32
N GLN A 232 -17.53 50.01 13.78
CA GLN A 232 -17.79 50.33 12.37
C GLN A 232 -16.96 49.48 11.40
N ASP A 233 -15.67 49.25 11.71
CA ASP A 233 -14.80 48.41 10.89
C ASP A 233 -15.21 46.92 10.95
N GLN A 234 -15.65 46.43 12.12
CA GLN A 234 -16.23 45.08 12.24
C GLN A 234 -17.53 44.92 11.44
N ASN A 235 -18.40 45.93 11.45
CA ASN A 235 -19.66 45.88 10.70
C ASN A 235 -19.47 45.99 9.18
N GLN A 236 -18.45 46.72 8.70
CA GLN A 236 -18.09 46.74 7.27
C GLN A 236 -17.47 45.40 6.81
N LEU A 237 -16.72 44.71 7.68
CA LEU A 237 -16.20 43.37 7.40
C LEU A 237 -17.31 42.32 7.26
N ILE A 238 -18.39 42.43 8.04
CA ILE A 238 -19.55 41.52 7.95
C ILE A 238 -20.38 41.75 6.68
N GLN A 239 -20.47 42.99 6.18
CA GLN A 239 -21.25 43.31 4.97
C GLN A 239 -20.53 43.02 3.64
N SER A 240 -19.21 42.75 3.65
CA SER A 240 -18.42 42.48 2.45
C SER A 240 -18.23 40.99 2.12
N ALA A 241 -18.92 40.09 2.83
CA ALA A 241 -18.97 38.67 2.48
C ALA A 241 -19.76 38.51 1.16
N PRO A 242 -19.18 37.96 0.07
CA PRO A 242 -19.93 37.77 -1.15
C PRO A 242 -20.99 36.69 -0.95
N ALA A 243 -22.22 37.01 -1.37
CA ALA A 243 -23.29 36.05 -1.55
C ALA A 243 -22.80 34.87 -2.41
N SER A 244 -23.33 33.69 -2.10
CA SER A 244 -23.17 32.44 -2.84
C SER A 244 -22.92 32.65 -4.34
N LEU A 245 -21.91 31.97 -4.89
CA LEU A 245 -21.69 31.81 -6.33
C LEU A 245 -22.92 31.13 -6.97
N ALA A 246 -23.92 31.94 -7.28
CA ALA A 246 -24.97 31.64 -8.24
C ALA A 246 -24.90 32.78 -9.25
N ASP A 247 -24.00 32.65 -10.22
CA ASP A 247 -24.06 33.28 -11.55
C ASP A 247 -22.74 32.99 -12.27
N SER A 248 -22.72 31.86 -12.99
CA SER A 248 -21.77 31.66 -14.09
C SER A 248 -22.46 32.13 -15.37
N PRO A 249 -21.83 32.98 -16.20
CA PRO A 249 -22.46 33.46 -17.42
C PRO A 249 -22.60 32.30 -18.41
N VAL A 250 -23.83 32.07 -18.84
CA VAL A 250 -24.15 31.29 -20.03
C VAL A 250 -23.49 31.99 -21.22
N LEU A 251 -22.42 31.40 -21.75
CA LEU A 251 -21.93 31.73 -23.09
C LEU A 251 -22.22 30.54 -24.00
N GLY A 252 -23.40 30.58 -24.61
CA GLY A 252 -23.61 29.90 -25.87
C GLY A 252 -22.81 30.66 -26.93
N ASP A 253 -21.95 29.95 -27.66
CA ASP A 253 -22.02 30.02 -29.12
C ASP A 253 -21.24 28.87 -29.76
N GLY A 254 -21.81 28.36 -30.85
CA GLY A 254 -21.38 27.14 -31.48
C GLY A 254 -20.02 27.20 -32.18
N ARG A 255 -19.37 26.03 -32.22
CA ARG A 255 -18.69 25.53 -33.42
C ARG A 255 -18.47 24.03 -33.28
N MET A 256 -19.19 23.28 -34.10
CA MET A 256 -18.74 21.98 -34.59
C MET A 256 -17.37 22.19 -35.26
N VAL A 257 -16.35 21.46 -34.83
CA VAL A 257 -15.55 20.46 -35.59
C VAL A 257 -14.78 19.61 -34.56
#